data_AF-R5B8C2-F1
#
_entry.id   AF-R5B8C2-F1
#
_cell.length_a   1.000
_cell.length_b   1.000
_cell.length_c   1.000
_cell.angle_alpha   90.00
_cell.angle_beta   90.00
_cell.angle_gamma   90.00
#
_symmetry.space_group_name_H-M   'P 1'
#
loop_
_entity.id
_entity.type
_entity.pdbx_description
1 polymer ?
#
loop_
_entity_poly.entity_id
_entity_poly.type
_entity_poly.pdbx_seq_one_letter_code
_entity_poly.pdbx_strand_id
1 'polypeptide(L)'
;MDREELKRLYNTPANLRLKHIALCVIGVAIAILISMIFLVDKVSWQLWYFMRGCAGVLAIIFVIIVTALVYRVNHDYITGDRRDKK
;
A
#
# COMPACT_ATOMS: atom_id res chain seq x y z
N MET A 1 -3.43 10.84 -21.69
CA MET A 1 -3.81 10.28 -20.37
C MET A 1 -4.48 11.39 -19.60
N ASP A 2 -5.81 11.40 -19.53
CA ASP A 2 -6.52 12.46 -18.83
C ASP A 2 -6.36 12.28 -17.32
N ARG A 3 -5.67 13.23 -16.68
CA ARG A 3 -5.35 13.12 -15.24
C ARG A 3 -6.60 13.25 -14.37
N GLU A 4 -7.64 13.91 -14.86
CA GLU A 4 -8.87 14.13 -14.10
C GLU A 4 -9.72 12.86 -14.01
N GLU A 5 -9.80 12.10 -15.09
CA GLU A 5 -10.51 10.82 -15.14
C GLU A 5 -9.88 9.76 -14.22
N LEU A 6 -8.55 9.66 -14.24
CA LEU A 6 -7.80 8.79 -13.32
C LEU A 6 -8.00 9.21 -11.85
N LYS A 7 -8.02 10.53 -11.58
CA LYS A 7 -8.23 11.08 -10.25
C LYS A 7 -9.63 10.77 -9.73
N ARG A 8 -10.66 10.84 -10.59
CA ARG A 8 -12.03 10.42 -10.25
C ARG A 8 -12.10 8.93 -9.90
N LEU A 9 -11.43 8.08 -10.66
CA LEU A 9 -11.45 6.64 -10.46
C LEU A 9 -10.71 6.20 -9.17
N TYR A 10 -9.65 6.91 -8.82
CA TYR A 10 -8.99 6.74 -7.52
C TYR A 10 -9.80 7.28 -6.33
N ASN A 11 -10.76 8.18 -6.56
CA ASN A 11 -11.62 8.78 -5.53
C ASN A 11 -12.89 7.99 -5.21
N THR A 12 -13.13 6.86 -5.89
CA THR A 12 -14.20 5.94 -5.52
C THR A 12 -14.01 5.45 -4.07
N PRO A 13 -15.06 5.37 -3.23
CA PRO A 13 -14.94 5.06 -1.80
C PRO A 13 -14.19 3.76 -1.50
N ALA A 14 -14.34 2.73 -2.34
CA ALA A 14 -13.59 1.48 -2.20
C ALA A 14 -12.08 1.65 -2.42
N ASN A 15 -11.68 2.51 -3.35
CA ASN A 15 -10.29 2.78 -3.70
C ASN A 15 -9.62 3.71 -2.66
N LEU A 16 -10.39 4.65 -2.11
CA LEU A 16 -9.98 5.47 -0.97
C LEU A 16 -9.70 4.63 0.29
N ARG A 17 -10.53 3.62 0.57
CA ARG A 17 -10.29 2.69 1.69
C ARG A 17 -8.98 1.92 1.51
N LEU A 18 -8.72 1.37 0.32
CA LEU A 18 -7.44 0.69 0.06
C LEU A 18 -6.25 1.63 0.19
N LYS A 19 -6.37 2.88 -0.28
CA LYS A 19 -5.31 3.90 -0.08
C LYS A 19 -5.02 4.18 1.38
N HIS A 20 -6.06 4.33 2.20
CA HIS A 20 -5.89 4.55 3.64
C HIS A 20 -5.25 3.34 4.32
N ILE A 21 -5.69 2.12 4.00
CA ILE A 21 -5.08 0.91 4.56
C ILE A 21 -3.61 0.82 4.12
N ALA A 22 -3.29 1.08 2.85
CA ALA A 22 -1.92 1.10 2.37
C ALA A 22 -1.05 2.12 3.13
N LEU A 23 -1.57 3.34 3.35
CA LEU A 23 -0.89 4.39 4.13
C LEU A 23 -0.66 3.97 5.59
N CYS A 24 -1.64 3.32 6.23
CA CYS A 24 -1.48 2.80 7.58
C CYS A 24 -0.42 1.69 7.63
N VAL A 25 -0.47 0.72 6.72
CA VAL A 25 0.46 -0.42 6.68
C VAL A 25 1.90 0.06 6.49
N ILE A 26 2.14 0.94 5.51
CA ILE A 26 3.49 1.48 5.30
C ILE A 26 3.95 2.36 6.45
N GLY A 27 3.04 3.12 7.07
CA GLY A 27 3.34 3.92 8.25
C GLY A 27 3.81 3.07 9.43
N VAL A 28 3.13 1.95 9.70
CA VAL A 28 3.53 1.00 10.74
C VAL A 28 4.88 0.35 10.40
N ALA A 29 5.08 -0.07 9.16
CA ALA A 29 6.35 -0.65 8.73
C ALA A 29 7.53 0.32 8.93
N ILE A 30 7.36 1.59 8.55
CA ILE A 30 8.36 2.64 8.74
C ILE A 30 8.62 2.88 10.24
N ALA A 31 7.56 2.95 11.06
CA ALA A 31 7.71 3.14 12.50
C ALA A 31 8.50 2.00 13.16
N ILE A 32 8.27 0.75 12.73
CA ILE A 32 9.07 -0.41 13.18
C ILE A 32 10.53 -0.24 12.78
N LEU A 33 10.82 0.10 11.52
CA LEU A 33 12.19 0.30 11.04
C LEU A 33 12.92 1.42 11.80
N ILE A 34 12.26 2.54 12.04
CA ILE A 34 12.81 3.65 12.83
C ILE A 34 13.10 3.16 14.26
N SER A 35 12.15 2.46 14.87
CA SER A 35 12.32 1.92 16.22
C SER A 35 13.53 0.98 16.31
N MET A 36 13.78 0.16 15.29
CA MET A 36 14.93 -0.74 15.25
C MET A 36 16.28 0.00 15.22
N ILE A 37 16.33 1.21 14.64
CA ILE A 37 17.53 2.05 14.66
C ILE A 37 17.83 2.52 16.09
N PHE A 38 16.81 3.02 16.80
CA PHE A 38 16.97 3.51 18.17
C PHE A 38 17.21 2.40 19.20
N LEU A 39 16.68 1.20 18.94
CA LEU A 39 16.73 0.07 19.86
C LEU A 39 17.87 -0.92 19.57
N VAL A 40 18.75 -0.62 18.61
CA VAL A 40 19.80 -1.54 18.13
C VAL A 40 20.69 -2.09 19.25
N ASP A 41 21.03 -1.27 20.25
CA ASP A 41 21.92 -1.65 21.35
C ASP A 41 21.18 -2.23 22.57
N LYS A 42 19.85 -2.17 22.60
CA LYS A 42 19.05 -2.54 23.77
C LYS A 42 18.24 -3.82 23.60
N VAL A 43 18.25 -4.41 22.40
CA VAL A 43 17.32 -5.47 22.02
C VAL A 43 18.07 -6.77 21.72
N SER A 44 17.52 -7.89 22.18
CA SER A 44 18.08 -9.22 21.91
C SER A 44 18.06 -9.53 20.41
N TRP A 45 19.00 -10.34 19.96
CA TRP A 45 19.14 -10.75 18.56
C TRP A 45 17.86 -11.43 18.01
N GLN A 46 17.16 -12.18 18.86
CA GLN A 46 15.88 -12.81 18.54
C GLN A 46 14.77 -11.79 18.26
N LEU A 47 14.64 -10.77 19.11
CA LEU A 47 13.62 -9.74 18.93
C LEU A 47 13.95 -8.84 17.74
N TRP A 48 15.24 -8.61 17.46
CA TRP A 48 15.68 -7.88 16.28
C TRP A 48 15.29 -8.57 14.97
N TYR A 49 15.50 -9.89 14.87
CA TYR A 49 15.03 -10.65 13.70
C TYR A 49 13.51 -10.71 13.60
N PHE A 50 12.80 -10.82 14.72
CA PHE A 50 11.35 -10.81 14.74
C PHE A 50 10.77 -9.49 14.20
N MET A 51 11.26 -8.35 14.68
CA MET A 51 10.86 -7.03 14.20
C MET A 51 11.18 -6.83 12.71
N ARG A 52 12.33 -7.34 12.24
CA ARG A 52 12.71 -7.30 10.82
C ARG A 52 11.75 -8.13 9.97
N GLY A 53 11.36 -9.31 10.47
CA GLY A 53 10.35 -10.17 9.85
C GLY A 53 8.99 -9.48 9.75
N CYS A 54 8.53 -8.84 10.83
CA CYS A 54 7.29 -8.07 10.83
C CYS A 54 7.33 -6.91 9.82
N ALA A 55 8.41 -6.13 9.78
CA ALA A 55 8.57 -5.05 8.80
C ALA A 55 8.53 -5.57 7.36
N GLY A 56 9.19 -6.71 7.09
CA GLY A 56 9.16 -7.37 5.79
C GLY A 56 7.76 -7.84 5.37
N VAL A 57 7.02 -8.50 6.27
CA VAL A 57 5.65 -8.95 6.01
C VAL A 57 4.72 -7.77 5.74
N LEU A 58 4.83 -6.68 6.52
CA LEU A 58 4.05 -5.47 6.29
C LEU A 58 4.37 -4.83 4.93
N ALA A 59 5.64 -4.83 4.52
CA ALA A 59 6.03 -4.34 3.20
C ALA A 59 5.42 -5.19 2.07
N ILE A 60 5.38 -6.52 2.21
CA ILE A 60 4.74 -7.42 1.23
C ILE A 60 3.23 -7.12 1.16
N ILE A 61 2.56 -7.00 2.31
CA ILE A 61 1.14 -6.65 2.39
C ILE A 61 0.87 -5.30 1.70
N PHE A 62 1.72 -4.30 1.94
CA PHE A 62 1.62 -3.00 1.29
C PHE A 62 1.67 -3.12 -0.24
N VAL A 63 2.63 -3.86 -0.78
CA VAL A 63 2.76 -4.10 -2.24
C VAL A 63 1.50 -4.76 -2.78
N ILE A 64 0.97 -5.79 -2.11
CA ILE A 64 -0.27 -6.47 -2.53
C ILE A 64 -1.45 -5.48 -2.61
N ILE A 65 -1.64 -4.65 -1.59
CA ILE A 65 -2.74 -3.67 -1.54
C ILE A 65 -2.59 -2.63 -2.67
N VAL A 66 -1.38 -2.10 -2.86
CA VAL A 66 -1.11 -1.11 -3.91
C VAL A 66 -1.30 -1.73 -5.30
N THR A 67 -0.81 -2.93 -5.54
CA THR A 67 -1.02 -3.64 -6.82
C THR A 67 -2.50 -3.90 -7.07
N ALA A 68 -3.26 -4.34 -6.06
CA ALA A 68 -4.71 -4.54 -6.19
C ALA A 68 -5.45 -3.25 -6.51
N LEU A 69 -5.04 -2.12 -5.90
CA LEU A 69 -5.59 -0.81 -6.18
C LEU A 69 -5.29 -0.36 -7.62
N VAL A 70 -4.03 -0.49 -8.06
CA VAL A 70 -3.61 -0.15 -9.43
C VAL A 70 -4.34 -1.03 -10.45
N TYR A 71 -4.43 -2.34 -10.20
CA TYR A 71 -5.16 -3.27 -11.06
C TYR A 71 -6.63 -2.87 -11.20
N ARG A 72 -7.30 -2.56 -10.08
CA ARG A 72 -8.72 -2.18 -10.10
C ARG A 72 -8.94 -0.88 -10.86
N VAL A 73 -8.13 0.15 -10.61
CA VAL A 73 -8.20 1.42 -11.34
C VAL A 73 -7.96 1.20 -12.83
N ASN A 74 -6.96 0.40 -13.21
CA ASN A 74 -6.65 0.15 -14.62
C ASN A 74 -7.76 -0.67 -15.31
N HIS A 75 -8.32 -1.67 -14.63
CA HIS A 75 -9.44 -2.45 -15.13
C HIS A 75 -10.69 -1.59 -15.36
N ASP A 76 -11.05 -0.75 -14.38
CA ASP A 76 -12.23 0.11 -14.48
C ASP A 76 -12.05 1.18 -15.56
N TYR A 77 -10.81 1.67 -15.76
CA TYR A 77 -10.47 2.60 -16.84
C TYR A 77 -10.65 1.95 -18.22
N ILE A 78 -10.06 0.77 -18.44
CA ILE A 78 -10.16 0.04 -19.72
C ILE A 78 -11.61 -0.37 -20.00
N THR A 79 -12.36 -0.74 -18.96
CA THR A 79 -13.77 -1.15 -19.09
C THR A 79 -14.68 0.05 -19.36
N GLY A 80 -14.39 1.21 -18.76
CA GLY A 80 -15.07 2.48 -19.03
C GLY A 80 -14.88 2.95 -20.47
N ASP A 81 -13.62 2.98 -20.95
CA ASP A 81 -13.28 3.32 -22.36
C ASP A 81 -14.01 2.40 -23.36
N ARG A 82 -14.17 1.12 -23.01
CA ARG A 82 -14.85 0.15 -23.88
C ARG A 82 -16.38 0.32 -23.91
N ARG A 83 -16.99 0.96 -22.91
CA ARG A 83 -18.43 1.28 -22.91
C ARG A 83 -18.75 2.56 -23.66
N ASP A 84 -17.86 3.55 -23.64
CA ASP A 84 -18.07 4.83 -24.33
C ASP A 84 -17.97 4.69 -25.87
N LYS A 85 -17.28 3.66 -26.35
CA LYS A 85 -17.14 3.33 -27.78
C LYS A 85 -18.29 2.48 -28.38
N LYS A 86 -19.32 2.16 -27.60
CA LYS A 86 -20.40 1.25 -28.02
C LYS A 86 -21.75 1.96 -28.05
#